data_AF-A0A267TKS3-F1
#
_entry.id   AF-A0A267TKS3-F1
#
_cell.length_a   1.000
_cell.length_b   1.000
_cell.length_c   1.000
_cell.angle_alpha   90.00
_cell.angle_beta   90.00
_cell.angle_gamma   90.00
#
_symmetry.space_group_name_H-M   'P 1'
#
loop_
_entity.id
_entity.type
_entity.pdbx_description
1 polymer ?
#
loop_
_entity_poly.entity_id
_entity_poly.type
_entity_poly.pdbx_seq_one_letter_code
_entity_poly.pdbx_strand_id
1 'polypeptide(L)'
;MKNFAEKLKKALKEKGMTQVELCEKIGMSQGGIKRMIDSGSTRVDTLEKICEILGVPITYFLDVETKEEPVGFWKRLVEEATTEAQNWKIRAYQLEEQLSKSGNFKYVSRRQGVLASVA
;
A
#
# COMPACT_ATOMS: atom_id res chain seq x y z
N MET A 1 17.70 15.25 0.57
CA MET A 1 17.35 13.83 0.82
C MET A 1 17.50 13.57 2.31
N LYS A 2 16.51 13.00 3.02
CA LYS A 2 16.74 12.61 4.43
C LYS A 2 17.56 11.32 4.45
N ASN A 3 18.42 11.18 5.46
CA ASN A 3 19.20 9.96 5.74
C ASN A 3 20.08 9.45 4.58
N PHE A 4 20.50 10.30 3.65
CA PHE A 4 21.35 9.91 2.51
C PHE A 4 22.63 9.18 2.95
N ALA A 5 23.30 9.69 4.00
CA ALA A 5 24.51 9.10 4.56
C ALA A 5 24.31 7.66 5.07
N GLU A 6 23.19 7.40 5.75
CA GLU A 6 22.87 6.09 6.32
C GLU A 6 22.52 5.09 5.23
N LYS A 7 21.66 5.51 4.28
CA LYS A 7 21.31 4.71 3.09
C LYS A 7 22.54 4.34 2.28
N LEU A 8 23.46 5.30 2.06
CA LEU A 8 24.71 5.05 1.35
C LEU A 8 25.60 4.04 2.07
N LYS A 9 25.78 4.18 3.40
CA LYS A 9 26.55 3.21 4.21
C LYS A 9 25.94 1.80 4.16
N LYS A 10 24.61 1.71 4.18
CA LYS A 10 23.91 0.43 4.10
C LYS A 10 24.13 -0.24 2.74
N ALA A 11 23.92 0.49 1.65
CA ALA A 11 24.16 -0.02 0.29
C ALA A 11 25.62 -0.45 0.07
N LEU A 12 26.59 0.31 0.59
CA LEU A 12 28.01 -0.05 0.55
C LEU A 12 28.30 -1.35 1.30
N LYS A 13 27.72 -1.52 2.50
CA LYS A 13 27.89 -2.74 3.31
C LYS A 13 27.28 -3.97 2.63
N GLU A 14 26.08 -3.83 2.07
CA GLU A 14 25.41 -4.91 1.33
C GLU A 14 26.22 -5.34 0.10
N LYS A 15 26.91 -4.39 -0.53
CA LYS A 15 27.78 -4.65 -1.68
C LYS A 15 29.20 -5.08 -1.31
N GLY A 16 29.57 -5.04 -0.02
CA GLY A 16 30.93 -5.31 0.45
C GLY A 16 31.97 -4.32 -0.05
N MET A 17 31.57 -3.07 -0.32
CA MET A 17 32.42 -2.04 -0.91
C MET A 17 32.73 -0.94 0.12
N THR A 18 33.95 -0.39 0.07
CA THR A 18 34.32 0.73 0.95
C THR A 18 33.96 2.08 0.33
N GLN A 19 33.84 3.12 1.16
CA GLN A 19 33.61 4.49 0.68
C GLN A 19 34.79 4.99 -0.18
N VAL A 20 36.00 4.47 0.05
CA VAL A 20 37.20 4.80 -0.72
C VAL A 20 37.11 4.22 -2.12
N GLU A 21 36.78 2.94 -2.24
CA GLU A 21 36.57 2.27 -3.53
C GLU A 21 35.45 2.93 -4.34
N LEU A 22 34.38 3.39 -3.68
CA LEU A 22 33.32 4.13 -4.34
C LEU A 22 33.84 5.46 -4.93
N CYS A 23 34.66 6.20 -4.18
CA CYS A 23 35.28 7.45 -4.67
C CYS A 23 36.16 7.18 -5.91
N GLU A 24 36.97 6.14 -5.86
CA GLU A 24 37.84 5.74 -6.97
C GLU A 24 37.05 5.37 -8.22
N LYS A 25 35.97 4.61 -8.08
CA LYS A 25 35.13 4.21 -9.22
C LYS A 25 34.36 5.36 -9.86
N ILE A 26 33.94 6.35 -9.06
CA ILE A 26 33.21 7.52 -9.56
C ILE A 26 34.21 8.56 -10.14
N GLY A 27 35.48 8.49 -9.75
CA GLY A 27 36.50 9.48 -10.11
C GLY A 27 36.32 10.79 -9.32
N MET A 28 35.80 10.71 -8.09
CA MET A 28 35.63 11.86 -7.21
C MET A 28 36.66 11.86 -6.08
N SER A 29 37.06 13.05 -5.64
CA SER A 29 37.91 13.19 -4.45
C SER A 29 37.14 12.84 -3.17
N GLN A 30 37.85 12.33 -2.16
CA GLN A 30 37.30 12.01 -0.84
C GLN A 30 36.57 13.22 -0.22
N GLY A 31 37.14 14.42 -0.38
CA GLY A 31 36.52 15.66 0.10
C GLY A 31 35.23 16.02 -0.65
N GLY A 32 35.14 15.70 -1.94
CA GLY A 32 33.93 15.89 -2.74
C GLY A 32 32.78 14.99 -2.30
N ILE A 33 33.06 13.70 -2.07
CA ILE A 33 32.06 12.76 -1.55
C ILE A 33 31.60 13.15 -0.14
N LYS A 34 32.52 13.57 0.73
CA LYS A 34 32.15 14.01 2.09
C LYS A 34 31.20 15.21 2.05
N ARG A 35 31.47 16.22 1.22
CA ARG A 35 30.57 17.37 1.03
C ARG A 35 29.23 16.96 0.44
N MET A 36 29.21 16.03 -0.50
CA MET A 36 27.97 15.48 -1.08
C MET A 36 27.10 14.81 -0.01
N ILE A 37 27.73 14.04 0.88
CA ILE A 37 27.05 13.36 1.99
C ILE A 37 26.54 14.35 3.03
N ASP A 38 27.37 15.32 3.42
CA ASP A 38 27.04 16.33 4.43
C ASP A 38 25.95 17.31 3.94
N SER A 39 26.02 17.72 2.66
CA SER A 39 25.01 18.61 2.07
C SER A 39 23.70 17.91 1.72
N GLY A 40 23.70 16.57 1.62
CA GLY A 40 22.53 15.77 1.24
C GLY A 40 21.96 16.14 -0.14
N SER A 41 22.77 16.78 -0.99
CA SER A 41 22.45 17.19 -2.34
C SER A 41 23.55 16.73 -3.29
N THR A 42 23.16 16.16 -4.42
CA THR A 42 24.08 15.78 -5.48
C THR A 42 23.44 16.01 -6.83
N ARG A 43 24.26 16.07 -7.86
CA ARG A 43 23.78 16.15 -9.24
C ARG A 43 23.23 14.78 -9.66
N VAL A 44 22.19 14.79 -10.49
CA VAL A 44 21.48 13.56 -10.93
C VAL A 44 22.44 12.60 -11.64
N ASP A 45 23.34 13.13 -12.49
CA ASP A 45 24.38 12.39 -13.19
C ASP A 45 25.32 11.61 -12.25
N THR A 46 25.74 12.22 -11.14
CA THR A 46 26.57 11.57 -10.12
C THR A 46 25.76 10.53 -9.34
N LEU A 47 24.49 10.82 -9.05
CA LEU A 47 23.61 9.88 -8.35
C LEU A 47 23.36 8.61 -9.18
N GLU A 48 23.15 8.76 -10.50
CA GLU A 48 22.99 7.64 -11.44
C GLU A 48 24.20 6.72 -11.41
N LYS A 49 25.42 7.29 -11.51
CA LYS A 49 26.66 6.51 -11.42
C LYS A 49 26.80 5.79 -10.09
N ILE A 50 26.45 6.44 -8.98
CA ILE A 50 26.44 5.81 -7.65
C ILE A 50 25.46 4.64 -7.64
N CYS A 51 24.26 4.83 -8.18
CA CYS A 51 23.21 3.81 -8.25
C CYS A 51 23.62 2.62 -9.11
N GLU A 52 24.20 2.86 -10.29
CA GLU A 52 24.77 1.83 -11.18
C GLU A 52 25.88 1.05 -10.49
N ILE A 53 26.81 1.74 -9.84
CA ILE A 53 27.89 1.09 -9.09
C ILE A 53 27.33 0.31 -7.92
N LEU A 54 26.32 0.80 -7.20
CA LEU A 54 25.73 0.13 -6.04
C LEU A 54 24.69 -0.94 -6.41
N GLY A 55 24.21 -0.97 -7.65
CA GLY A 55 23.15 -1.86 -8.09
C GLY A 55 21.79 -1.57 -7.45
N VAL A 56 21.54 -0.31 -7.06
CA VAL A 56 20.28 0.11 -6.44
C VAL A 56 19.55 1.10 -7.36
N PRO A 57 18.21 1.12 -7.37
CA PRO A 57 17.47 2.13 -8.12
C PRO A 57 17.62 3.52 -7.49
N ILE A 58 17.52 4.59 -8.30
CA ILE A 58 17.52 5.99 -7.81
C ILE A 58 16.50 6.23 -6.70
N THR A 59 15.35 5.56 -6.79
CA THR A 59 14.27 5.62 -5.79
C THR A 59 14.71 5.20 -4.40
N TYR A 60 15.80 4.44 -4.25
CA TYR A 60 16.37 4.06 -2.97
C TYR A 60 16.78 5.29 -2.13
N PHE A 61 17.40 6.28 -2.76
CA PHE A 61 17.88 7.49 -2.09
C PHE A 61 16.78 8.55 -1.93
N LEU A 62 15.70 8.43 -2.69
CA LEU A 62 14.55 9.32 -2.59
C LEU A 62 13.63 8.86 -1.46
N ASP A 63 13.11 9.82 -0.70
CA ASP A 63 12.05 9.54 0.28
C ASP A 63 10.74 9.63 -0.48
N VAL A 64 10.19 8.47 -0.84
CA VAL A 64 8.81 8.41 -1.30
C VAL A 64 7.96 8.48 -0.05
N GLU A 65 7.38 9.64 0.23
CA GLU A 65 6.22 9.71 1.11
C GLU A 65 5.12 8.91 0.42
N THR A 66 5.06 7.61 0.69
CA THR A 66 3.83 6.88 0.49
C THR A 66 2.84 7.56 1.41
N LYS A 67 1.96 8.39 0.84
CA LYS A 67 0.74 8.79 1.52
C LYS A 67 0.12 7.48 1.95
N GLU A 68 0.30 7.12 3.21
CA GLU A 68 -0.38 5.98 3.80
C GLU A 68 -1.85 6.34 3.63
N GLU A 69 -2.49 5.72 2.64
CA GLU A 69 -3.93 5.71 2.50
C GLU A 69 -4.46 5.40 3.89
N PRO A 70 -5.21 6.33 4.52
CA PRO A 70 -5.53 6.18 5.92
C PRO A 70 -6.25 4.85 6.06
N VAL A 71 -5.61 3.91 6.75
CA VAL A 71 -6.06 2.52 6.91
C VAL A 71 -7.51 2.45 7.43
N GLY A 72 -7.99 3.54 8.02
CA GLY A 72 -9.37 3.75 8.44
C GLY A 72 -10.40 3.98 7.34
N PHE A 73 -10.05 4.44 6.14
CA PHE A 73 -11.03 4.71 5.06
C PHE A 73 -11.72 3.43 4.61
N TRP A 74 -10.93 2.41 4.26
CA TRP A 74 -11.45 1.10 3.86
C TRP A 74 -12.13 0.38 5.02
N LYS A 75 -11.60 0.52 6.25
CA LYS A 75 -12.24 -0.04 7.44
C LYS A 75 -13.63 0.55 7.68
N ARG A 76 -13.77 1.87 7.58
CA ARG A 76 -15.05 2.58 7.72
C ARG A 76 -16.05 2.16 6.64
N LEU A 77 -15.62 2.10 5.38
CA LEU A 77 -16.48 1.65 4.27
C LEU A 77 -16.97 0.20 4.45
N VAL A 78 -16.10 -0.69 4.90
CA VAL A 78 -16.48 -2.10 5.14
C VAL A 78 -17.45 -2.23 6.32
N GLU A 79 -17.24 -1.49 7.42
CA GLU A 79 -18.16 -1.45 8.56
C GLU A 79 -19.55 -0.90 8.18
N GLU A 80 -19.61 0.15 7.37
CA GLU A 80 -20.87 0.74 6.90
C GLU A 80 -21.64 -0.23 6.00
N ALA A 81 -20.96 -0.82 5.00
CA ALA A 81 -21.58 -1.80 4.10
C ALA A 81 -22.09 -3.06 4.82
N THR A 82 -21.38 -3.54 5.84
CA THR A 82 -21.80 -4.72 6.63
C THR A 82 -23.00 -4.41 7.52
N THR A 83 -23.09 -3.22 8.09
CA THR A 83 -24.21 -2.78 8.93
C THR A 83 -25.49 -2.64 8.11
N GLU A 84 -25.40 -2.09 6.90
CA GLU A 84 -26.52 -2.05 5.97
C GLU A 84 -26.99 -3.45 5.60
N ALA A 85 -26.08 -4.36 5.22
CA ALA A 85 -26.46 -5.74 4.91
C ALA A 85 -27.20 -6.44 6.07
N GLN A 86 -26.78 -6.21 7.32
CA GLN A 86 -27.46 -6.72 8.51
C GLN A 86 -28.86 -6.12 8.70
N ASN A 87 -29.00 -4.80 8.53
CA ASN A 87 -30.28 -4.11 8.65
C ASN A 87 -31.29 -4.54 7.56
N TRP A 88 -30.81 -4.78 6.34
CA TRP A 88 -31.65 -5.31 5.26
C TRP A 88 -32.14 -6.72 5.57
N LYS A 89 -31.29 -7.56 6.19
CA LYS A 89 -31.68 -8.91 6.64
C LYS A 89 -32.76 -8.85 7.74
N ILE A 90 -32.62 -7.95 8.70
CA ILE A 90 -33.61 -7.74 9.77
C ILE A 90 -34.94 -7.27 9.17
N ARG A 91 -34.91 -6.32 8.23
CA ARG A 91 -36.11 -5.84 7.52
C ARG A 91 -36.79 -6.95 6.73
N ALA A 92 -36.02 -7.82 6.06
CA ALA A 92 -36.57 -8.97 5.36
C ALA A 92 -37.33 -9.92 6.30
N TYR A 93 -36.77 -10.24 7.48
CA TYR A 93 -37.45 -11.08 8.47
C TYR A 93 -38.72 -10.43 9.04
N GLN A 94 -38.69 -9.12 9.30
CA GLN A 94 -39.86 -8.39 9.81
C GLN A 94 -40.99 -8.35 8.77
N LEU A 95 -40.65 -8.16 7.50
CA LEU A 95 -41.61 -8.22 6.40
C LEU A 95 -42.21 -9.62 6.25
N GLU A 96 -41.40 -10.68 6.33
CA GLU A 96 -41.89 -12.06 6.34
C GLU A 96 -42.87 -12.33 7.49
N GLU A 97 -42.59 -11.81 8.69
CA GLU A 97 -43.49 -11.96 9.84
C GLU A 97 -44.80 -11.18 9.65
N GLN A 98 -44.75 -9.96 9.13
CA GLN A 98 -45.94 -9.17 8.83
C GLN A 98 -46.80 -9.79 7.72
N LEU A 99 -46.17 -10.35 6.68
CA LEU A 99 -46.84 -11.07 5.59
C LEU A 99 -47.43 -12.41 6.05
N SER A 100 -46.78 -13.10 6.98
CA SER A 100 -47.32 -14.30 7.62
C SER A 100 -48.59 -13.99 8.42
N LYS A 101 -48.63 -12.85 9.12
CA LYS A 101 -49.79 -12.40 9.90
C LYS A 101 -50.95 -11.89 9.04
N SER A 102 -50.69 -11.39 7.82
CA SER A 102 -51.74 -10.91 6.90
C SER A 102 -52.43 -12.03 6.10
N GLY A 103 -52.12 -13.31 6.37
CA GLY A 103 -52.86 -14.47 5.89
C GLY A 103 -52.76 -14.78 4.39
N ASN A 104 -51.97 -14.01 3.63
CA ASN A 104 -51.95 -14.07 2.16
C ASN A 104 -50.56 -14.41 1.56
N PHE A 105 -49.69 -15.12 2.29
CA PHE A 105 -48.38 -15.50 1.76
C PHE A 105 -48.07 -16.98 1.95
N LYS A 106 -47.85 -17.71 0.83
CA LYS A 106 -47.32 -19.08 0.84
C LYS A 106 -45.79 -19.03 0.85
N TYR A 107 -45.18 -19.70 1.81
CA TYR A 107 -43.74 -19.79 2.00
C TYR A 107 -43.05 -20.43 0.78
N VAL A 108 -42.20 -19.70 0.05
CA VAL A 108 -41.38 -20.27 -1.03
C VAL A 108 -40.14 -20.91 -0.41
N SER A 109 -40.26 -22.19 -0.08
CA SER A 109 -39.15 -23.02 0.41
C SER A 109 -38.03 -23.09 -0.63
N ARG A 110 -36.81 -22.68 -0.26
CA ARG A 110 -35.59 -22.79 -1.09
C ARG A 110 -35.13 -24.23 -1.39
N ARG A 111 -35.89 -25.27 -1.03
CA ARG A 111 -35.46 -26.68 -1.23
C ARG A 111 -35.98 -27.37 -2.47
N GLN A 112 -36.92 -26.83 -3.21
CA GLN A 112 -37.32 -27.42 -4.49
C GLN A 112 -37.56 -26.31 -5.50
N GLY A 113 -36.76 -26.33 -6.57
CA GLY A 113 -36.86 -25.42 -7.70
C GLY A 113 -38.13 -25.68 -8.51
N VAL A 114 -39.29 -25.34 -7.95
CA VAL A 114 -40.56 -25.32 -8.68
C VAL A 114 -41.28 -24.02 -8.36
N LEU A 115 -41.29 -23.14 -9.35
CA LEU A 115 -42.13 -21.96 -9.43
C LEU A 115 -43.59 -22.42 -9.44
N ALA A 116 -44.27 -22.34 -8.31
CA ALA A 116 -45.73 -22.36 -8.30
C ALA A 116 -46.23 -20.91 -8.43
N SER A 117 -46.24 -20.40 -9.67
CA SER A 117 -47.20 -19.36 -10.04
C SER A 117 -48.57 -20.02 -10.12
N VAL A 118 -49.55 -19.52 -9.39
CA VAL A 118 -50.95 -19.86 -9.66
C VAL A 118 -51.69 -18.55 -9.88
N ALA A 119 -52.48 -18.58 -10.96
CA ALA A 119 -53.46 -17.59 -11.39
C ALA A 119 -54.45 -17.19 -10.28
#